data_AF-A0A4Y8C872-F1
#
_entry.id   AF-A0A4Y8C872-F1
#
_cell.length_a   1.000
_cell.length_b   1.000
_cell.length_c   1.000
_cell.angle_alpha   90.00
_cell.angle_beta   90.00
_cell.angle_gamma   90.00
#
_symmetry.space_group_name_H-M   'P 1'
#
loop_
_entity.id
_entity.type
_entity.pdbx_description
1 polymer ?
#
loop_
_entity_poly.entity_id
_entity_poly.type
_entity_poly.pdbx_seq_one_letter_code
_entity_poly.pdbx_strand_id
1 'polypeptide(L)' 'MTIALTGGGTGGHLAIVHCLLESAIKKNIECVYIGSQNGQDKAWFENEIRFKEKFFLSSKGVVNQSKFGKISSL' A
#
# COMPACT_ATOMS: atom_id res chain seq x y z
N MET A 1 14.87 -1.22 -13.38
CA MET A 1 14.55 -1.81 -12.05
C MET A 1 13.32 -1.11 -11.53
N THR A 2 12.37 -1.84 -10.96
CA THR A 2 11.12 -1.28 -10.43
C THR A 2 10.91 -1.83 -9.02
N ILE A 3 10.60 -0.96 -8.06
CA ILE A 3 10.36 -1.34 -6.66
C ILE A 3 8.86 -1.37 -6.41
N ALA A 4 8.37 -2.48 -5.87
CA ALA A 4 7.02 -2.55 -5.35
C ALA A 4 7.01 -2.05 -3.91
N LEU A 5 6.33 -0.93 -3.66
CA LEU A 5 6.07 -0.42 -2.33
C LEU A 5 4.73 -0.94 -1.84
N THR A 6 4.75 -1.57 -0.67
CA THR A 6 3.57 -2.05 0.03
C THR A 6 3.71 -1.71 1.52
N GLY A 7 2.58 -1.62 2.21
CA GLY A 7 2.50 -1.10 3.56
C GLY A 7 1.26 -0.24 3.69
N GLY A 8 0.16 -0.86 4.10
CA GLY A 8 -1.17 -0.24 4.12
C GLY A 8 -1.83 -0.28 5.49
N GLY A 9 -3.04 0.26 5.57
CA GLY A 9 -3.88 0.27 6.77
C GLY A 9 -3.94 1.63 7.46
N THR A 10 -2.83 2.05 8.09
CA THR A 10 -2.77 3.30 8.89
C THR A 10 -1.73 4.28 8.36
N GLY A 11 -1.95 5.57 8.62
CA GLY A 11 -1.06 6.67 8.18
C GLY A 11 0.41 6.52 8.54
N GLY A 12 0.76 5.82 9.62
CA GLY A 12 2.16 5.57 9.99
C GLY A 12 2.90 4.71 8.97
N HIS A 13 2.27 3.63 8.47
CA HIS A 13 2.85 2.80 7.40
C HIS A 13 2.89 3.56 6.07
N LEU A 14 1.83 4.32 5.77
CA LEU A 14 1.71 5.11 4.54
C LEU A 14 2.74 6.26 4.49
N ALA A 15 3.08 6.87 5.62
CA ALA A 15 4.13 7.89 5.70
C ALA A 15 5.51 7.33 5.33
N ILE A 16 5.81 6.09 5.73
CA ILE A 16 7.05 5.41 5.35
C ILE A 16 7.07 5.13 3.85
N VAL A 17 5.96 4.62 3.29
CA VAL A 17 5.82 4.41 1.84
C VAL A 17 6.04 5.71 1.07
N HIS A 18 5.44 6.82 1.52
CA HIS A 18 5.61 8.13 0.90
C HIS A 18 7.09 8.58 0.93
N CYS A 19 7.77 8.42 2.07
CA CYS A 19 9.20 8.77 2.18
C CYS A 19 10.10 7.90 1.28
N LEU A 20 9.79 6.61 1.14
CA LEU A 20 10.51 5.70 0.25
C LEU A 20 10.30 6.06 -1.23
N LEU A 21 9.07 6.39 -1.61
CA LEU A 21 8.74 6.85 -2.96
C LEU A 21 9.56 8.10 -3.33
N GLU A 22 9.58 9.09 -2.45
CA GLU A 22 10.38 10.32 -2.62
C GLU A 22 11.87 10.03 -2.83
N SER A 23 12.43 9.12 -2.02
CA SER A 23 13.84 8.72 -2.13
C SER A 23 14.14 7.97 -3.42
N ALA A 24 13.24 7.09 -3.85
CA ALA A 24 13.38 6.31 -5.08
C ALA A 24 13.35 7.19 -6.33
N ILE A 25 12.44 8.17 -6.40
CA ILE A 25 12.33 9.10 -7.53
C ILE A 25 13.58 9.95 -7.68
N LYS A 26 14.15 10.45 -6.56
CA LYS A 26 15.43 11.17 -6.58
C LYS A 26 16.59 10.36 -7.16
N LYS A 27 16.46 9.03 -7.17
CA LYS A 27 17.41 8.08 -7.75
C LYS A 27 16.98 7.57 -9.13
N ASN A 28 15.93 8.16 -9.73
CA ASN A 28 15.31 7.71 -10.98
C ASN A 28 14.88 6.23 -10.96
N ILE A 29 14.40 5.74 -9.81
CA ILE A 29 13.89 4.38 -9.65
C ILE A 29 12.37 4.41 -9.75
N GLU A 30 11.82 3.67 -10.72
CA GLU A 30 10.38 3.51 -10.85
C GLU A 30 9.78 2.73 -9.67
N CYS A 31 8.62 3.16 -9.20
CA CYS A 31 7.90 2.49 -8.12
C CYS A 31 6.48 2.14 -8.55
N VAL A 32 5.98 1.00 -8.08
CA VAL A 32 4.57 0.63 -8.11
C VAL A 32 4.04 0.51 -6.69
N TYR A 33 2.77 0.84 -6.47
CA TYR A 33 2.13 0.68 -5.17
C TYR A 33 1.19 -0.53 -5.16
N ILE A 34 1.24 -1.32 -4.09
CA ILE A 34 0.29 -2.41 -3.83
C ILE A 34 -0.27 -2.25 -2.43
N GLY A 35 -1.55 -1.90 -2.34
CA GLY A 35 -2.26 -1.65 -1.08
C GLY A 35 -3.68 -2.19 -1.07
N SER A 36 -4.41 -1.86 -0.01
CA SER A 36 -5.81 -2.30 0.16
C SER A 36 -6.81 -1.25 -0.32
N GLN A 37 -7.97 -1.69 -0.80
CA GLN A 37 -9.16 -0.83 -0.92
C GLN A 37 -9.74 -0.49 0.46
N ASN A 38 -9.49 -1.34 1.45
CA ASN A 38 -10.00 -1.22 2.82
C ASN A 38 -8.92 -0.57 3.70
N GLY A 39 -9.04 0.74 3.95
CA GLY A 39 -8.07 1.47 4.77
C GLY A 39 -7.83 2.89 4.29
N GLN A 40 -6.71 3.47 4.72
CA GLN A 40 -6.31 4.84 4.33
C GLN A 40 -5.54 4.90 3.01
N ASP A 41 -5.14 3.75 2.45
CA ASP A 41 -4.28 3.62 1.27
C ASP A 41 -4.77 4.43 0.06
N LYS A 42 -6.05 4.29 -0.31
CA LYS A 42 -6.64 5.04 -1.44
C LYS A 42 -6.58 6.53 -1.21
N ALA A 43 -6.98 6.99 -0.02
CA ALA A 43 -6.97 8.42 0.31
C ALA A 43 -5.57 9.04 0.18
N TRP A 44 -4.53 8.25 0.44
CA TRP A 44 -3.14 8.71 0.31
C TRP A 44 -2.61 8.63 -1.11
N PHE A 45 -2.89 7.55 -1.83
CA PHE A 45 -2.13 7.22 -3.05
C PHE A 45 -2.96 7.12 -4.33
N GLU A 46 -4.29 7.16 -4.28
CA GLU A 46 -5.13 7.07 -5.49
C GLU A 46 -4.77 8.14 -6.52
N ASN A 47 -4.51 9.37 -6.07
CA ASN A 47 -4.13 10.51 -6.91
C ASN A 47 -2.61 10.75 -6.97
N GLU A 48 -1.80 9.87 -6.37
CA GLU A 48 -0.35 10.00 -6.39
C GLU A 48 0.19 9.61 -7.78
N ILE A 49 0.59 10.60 -8.57
CA ILE A 49 1.03 10.42 -9.97
C ILE A 49 2.46 9.88 -10.09
N ARG A 50 3.23 9.92 -9.00
CA ARG A 50 4.63 9.50 -9.01
C ARG A 50 4.82 7.99 -9.02
N PHE A 51 3.77 7.23 -8.67
CA PHE A 51 3.74 5.80 -8.92
C PHE A 51 3.49 5.52 -10.40
N LYS A 52 4.29 4.60 -10.96
CA LYS A 52 4.09 4.07 -12.31
C LYS A 52 2.72 3.40 -12.44
N GLU A 53 2.40 2.55 -11.47
CA GLU A 53 1.12 1.85 -11.36
C GLU A 53 0.73 1.69 -9.89
N LYS A 54 -0.58 1.59 -9.64
CA LYS A 54 -1.17 1.47 -8.30
C LYS A 54 -2.24 0.39 -8.31
N PHE A 55 -2.09 -0.60 -7.44
CA PHE A 55 -3.04 -1.69 -7.28
C PHE A 55 -3.66 -1.62 -5.89
N PHE A 56 -4.98 -1.39 -5.84
CA PHE A 56 -5.76 -1.45 -4.61
C PHE A 56 -6.58 -2.74 -4.61
N LEU A 57 -6.15 -3.71 -3.80
CA LEU A 57 -6.77 -5.02 -3.72
C LEU A 57 -7.89 -5.02 -2.68
N SER A 58 -8.97 -5.77 -2.92
CA SER A 58 -10.04 -6.00 -1.94
C SER A 58 -9.60 -6.99 -0.84
N SER A 59 -8.44 -6.75 -0.23
CA SER A 59 -7.88 -7.60 0.82
C SER A 59 -8.53 -7.33 2.18
N LYS A 60 -8.65 -8.38 3.00
CA LYS A 60 -9.02 -8.28 4.41
C LYS A 60 -7.83 -8.68 5.26
N GLY A 61 -7.51 -7.89 6.29
CA GLY A 61 -6.41 -8.22 7.19
C GLY A 61 -6.71 -9.51 7.97
N VAL A 62 -5.78 -10.46 7.99
CA VAL A 62 -5.93 -11.73 8.73
C VAL A 62 -5.76 -11.51 10.26
N VAL A 63 -5.14 -10.40 10.64
CA VAL A 63 -4.90 -9.98 12.03
C VAL A 63 -6.09 -9.16 12.56
N ASN A 64 -6.38 -9.28 13.86
CA ASN A 64 -7.57 -8.72 14.55
C ASN A 64 -8.94 -9.24 14.13
N GLN A 65 -9.02 -10.36 13.40
CA GLN A 65 -10.28 -11.06 13.18
C GLN A 65 -10.54 -12.10 14.27
N SER A 66 -11.81 -12.24 14.68
CA SER A 66 -12.26 -13.32 15.57
C SER A 66 -11.88 -14.68 14.97
N LYS A 67 -11.78 -15.76 15.79
CA LYS A 67 -11.33 -17.09 15.32
C LYS A 67 -12.06 -17.59 14.06
N PHE A 68 -13.32 -17.19 13.85
CA PHE A 68 -14.10 -17.48 12.64
C PHE A 68 -13.77 -16.56 11.44
N GLY A 69 -13.44 -15.28 11.66
CA GLY A 69 -13.08 -14.36 10.58
C GLY A 69 -11.76 -14.71 9.88
N LYS A 70 -10.85 -15.42 10.57
CA LYS A 70 -9.62 -15.95 9.96
C LYS A 70 -9.88 -16.97 8.85
N ILE A 71 -10.93 -17.79 8.96
CA ILE A 71 -11.28 -18.81 7.95
C ILE A 71 -11.86 -18.16 6.69
N SER A 72 -12.63 -17.07 6.84
CA SER A 72 -13.17 -16.29 5.72
C SER A 72 -12.15 -15.38 5.04
N SER A 73 -10.93 -15.26 5.58
CA SER A 73 -9.88 -14.38 5.06
C SER A 73 -8.75 -15.15 4.35
N LEU A 74 -8.88 -16.47 4.28
CA LEU A 74 -8.06 -17.37 3.47
C LEU A 74 -8.71 -17.50 2.08
#